data_AF-A0A7V9AZE1-F1
#
_entry.id   AF-A0A7V9AZE1-F1
#
_cell.length_a   1.000
_cell.length_b   1.000
_cell.length_c   1.000
_cell.angle_alpha   90.00
_cell.angle_beta   90.00
_cell.angle_gamma   90.00
#
_symmetry.space_group_name_H-M   'P 1'
#
loop_
_entity.id
_entity.type
_entity.pdbx_description
1 polymer ?
#
loop_
_entity_poly.entity_id
_entity_poly.type
_entity_poly.pdbx_seq_one_letter_code
_entity_poly.pdbx_strand_id
1 'polypeptide(L)'
;MAVIGAGGGVGIHLVQVTWLLGARVAGLNLTDEKLALIERRGAVAHDARDLGRLHAAFWSKGPPTVVIDFVCSPETLAWGAAALSRGGQLVAVTTTPDVQRVRPVISAVVDPSGIPSVHDQLRAGTLLGRGAVTWPTVG
;
A
#
# COMPACT_ATOMS: atom_id res chain seq x y z
N MET A 1 -3.48 -0.48 -10.40
CA MET A 1 -2.65 -0.58 -9.18
C MET A 1 -2.86 -1.93 -8.51
N ALA A 2 -1.89 -2.38 -7.72
CA ALA A 2 -2.04 -3.57 -6.86
C ALA A 2 -1.93 -3.15 -5.38
N VAL A 3 -2.72 -3.79 -4.51
CA VAL A 3 -2.71 -3.57 -3.06
C VAL A 3 -2.54 -4.92 -2.37
N ILE A 4 -1.44 -5.13 -1.65
CA ILE A 4 -1.14 -6.37 -0.93
C ILE A 4 -1.54 -6.19 0.53
N GLY A 5 -2.30 -7.14 1.09
CA GLY A 5 -2.96 -6.96 2.39
C GLY A 5 -4.23 -6.10 2.28
N ALA A 6 -4.86 -6.08 1.11
CA ALA A 6 -6.01 -5.25 0.77
C ALA A 6 -7.26 -5.48 1.63
N GLY A 7 -7.44 -6.66 2.21
CA GLY A 7 -8.55 -6.98 3.12
C GLY A 7 -8.23 -6.72 4.60
N GLY A 8 -7.08 -6.09 4.90
CA GLY A 8 -6.74 -5.63 6.25
C GLY A 8 -7.43 -4.31 6.62
N GLY A 9 -7.31 -3.90 7.89
CA GLY A 9 -7.99 -2.71 8.42
C GLY A 9 -7.72 -1.42 7.64
N VAL A 10 -6.47 -1.15 7.27
CA VAL A 10 -6.11 0.02 6.45
C VAL A 10 -6.28 -0.26 4.95
N GLY A 11 -5.88 -1.46 4.51
CA GLY A 11 -5.90 -1.83 3.09
C GLY A 11 -7.29 -1.70 2.45
N ILE A 12 -8.35 -2.04 3.18
CA ILE A 12 -9.70 -2.04 2.60
C ILE A 12 -10.20 -0.62 2.34
N HIS A 13 -9.81 0.35 3.15
CA HIS A 13 -10.16 1.75 2.95
C HIS A 13 -9.41 2.35 1.76
N LEU A 14 -8.13 1.96 1.58
CA LEU A 14 -7.39 2.35 0.38
C LEU A 14 -8.07 1.81 -0.88
N VAL A 15 -8.50 0.54 -0.88
CA VAL A 15 -9.26 -0.05 -1.99
C VAL A 15 -10.52 0.78 -2.29
N GLN A 16 -11.31 1.12 -1.26
CA GLN A 16 -12.52 1.92 -1.42
C GLN A 16 -12.23 3.31 -2.03
N VAL A 17 -11.29 4.05 -1.45
CA VAL A 17 -10.94 5.41 -1.91
C VAL A 17 -10.42 5.38 -3.34
N THR A 18 -9.49 4.48 -3.64
CA THR A 18 -8.88 4.42 -4.98
C THR A 18 -9.86 3.97 -6.04
N TRP A 19 -10.74 3.02 -5.72
CA TRP A 19 -11.83 2.62 -6.60
C TRP A 19 -12.81 3.78 -6.87
N LEU A 20 -13.21 4.54 -5.84
CA LEU A 20 -14.06 5.74 -6.00
C LEU A 20 -13.42 6.83 -6.88
N LEU A 21 -12.09 6.91 -6.88
CA LEU A 21 -11.32 7.81 -7.74
C LEU A 21 -11.11 7.26 -9.16
N GLY A 22 -11.77 6.14 -9.52
CA GLY A 22 -11.71 5.54 -10.85
C GLY A 22 -10.46 4.69 -11.10
N ALA A 23 -9.67 4.38 -10.07
CA ALA A 23 -8.54 3.50 -10.22
C ALA A 23 -8.99 2.05 -10.43
N ARG A 24 -8.30 1.35 -11.32
CA ARG A 24 -8.42 -0.10 -11.43
C ARG A 24 -7.53 -0.77 -10.37
N VAL A 25 -8.16 -1.41 -9.38
CA VAL A 25 -7.48 -1.98 -8.20
C VAL A 25 -7.52 -3.51 -8.23
N ALA A 26 -6.34 -4.13 -8.16
CA ALA A 26 -6.18 -5.52 -7.78
C ALA A 26 -5.89 -5.58 -6.28
N GLY A 27 -6.79 -6.16 -5.50
CA GLY A 27 -6.60 -6.38 -4.06
C GLY A 27 -6.15 -7.81 -3.78
N LEU A 28 -4.99 -7.97 -3.17
CA LEU A 28 -4.39 -9.26 -2.86
C LEU A 28 -4.55 -9.58 -1.39
N ASN A 29 -5.05 -10.78 -1.07
CA ASN A 29 -5.18 -11.26 0.30
C ASN A 29 -5.15 -12.79 0.39
N LEU A 30 -4.94 -13.34 1.59
CA LEU A 30 -4.77 -14.79 1.81
C LEU A 30 -6.07 -15.56 2.12
N THR A 31 -7.11 -14.88 2.61
CA THR A 31 -8.33 -15.54 3.11
C THR A 31 -9.52 -15.22 2.23
N ASP A 32 -10.34 -16.22 1.95
CA ASP A 32 -11.49 -16.09 1.05
C ASP A 32 -12.51 -15.07 1.57
N GLU A 33 -12.68 -14.97 2.89
CA GLU A 33 -13.49 -13.92 3.54
C GLU A 33 -13.03 -12.50 3.15
N LYS A 34 -11.71 -12.27 3.16
CA LYS A 34 -11.10 -10.98 2.84
C LYS A 34 -11.11 -10.72 1.33
N LEU A 35 -10.98 -11.76 0.51
CA LEU A 35 -11.15 -11.66 -0.94
C LEU A 35 -12.58 -11.25 -1.29
N ALA A 36 -13.58 -11.89 -0.70
CA ALA A 36 -14.99 -11.52 -0.88
C ALA A 36 -15.26 -10.08 -0.39
N LEU A 37 -14.59 -9.63 0.67
CA LEU A 37 -14.67 -8.24 1.13
C LEU A 37 -14.13 -7.26 0.08
N ILE A 38 -13.01 -7.56 -0.56
CA ILE A 38 -12.41 -6.73 -1.63
C ILE A 38 -13.36 -6.61 -2.82
N GLU A 39 -13.95 -7.74 -3.28
CA GLU A 39 -14.89 -7.76 -4.40
C GLU A 39 -16.16 -6.93 -4.12
N ARG A 40 -16.71 -7.04 -2.91
CA ARG A 40 -17.85 -6.22 -2.48
C ARG A 40 -17.58 -4.72 -2.50
N ARG A 41 -16.31 -4.30 -2.55
CA ARG A 41 -15.89 -2.89 -2.66
C ARG A 41 -15.53 -2.47 -4.08
N GLY A 42 -15.79 -3.31 -5.08
CA GLY A 42 -15.64 -2.99 -6.51
C GLY A 42 -14.24 -3.22 -7.08
N ALA A 43 -13.31 -3.72 -6.27
CA ALA A 43 -11.98 -4.12 -6.73
C ALA A 43 -11.94 -5.60 -7.12
N VAL A 44 -10.96 -5.97 -7.94
CA VAL A 44 -10.76 -7.38 -8.31
C VAL A 44 -9.89 -8.03 -7.24
N ALA A 45 -10.40 -9.09 -6.61
CA ALA A 45 -9.65 -9.82 -5.60
C ALA A 45 -8.74 -10.88 -6.23
N HIS A 46 -7.54 -11.05 -5.66
CA HIS A 46 -6.59 -12.07 -6.06
C HIS A 46 -6.02 -12.78 -4.83
N ASP A 47 -5.90 -14.09 -4.92
CA ASP A 47 -5.30 -14.92 -3.88
C ASP A 47 -3.80 -14.67 -3.79
N ALA A 48 -3.35 -14.21 -2.62
CA ALA A 48 -1.94 -13.94 -2.37
C ALA A 48 -1.12 -15.19 -1.98
N ARG A 49 -1.75 -16.37 -1.84
CA ARG A 49 -1.06 -17.65 -1.64
C ARG A 49 -0.31 -18.11 -2.90
N ASP A 50 -0.67 -17.56 -4.05
CA ASP A 50 -0.06 -17.83 -5.35
C ASP A 50 0.19 -16.51 -6.10
N LEU A 51 1.22 -15.79 -5.67
CA LEU A 51 1.61 -14.51 -6.28
C LEU A 51 2.06 -14.65 -7.74
N GLY A 52 2.53 -15.85 -8.14
CA GLY A 52 2.94 -16.16 -9.50
C GLY A 52 1.76 -16.20 -10.49
N ARG A 53 0.55 -16.44 -10.00
CA ARG A 53 -0.67 -16.58 -10.82
C ARG A 53 -1.51 -15.30 -10.90
N LEU A 54 -0.97 -14.14 -10.50
CA LEU A 54 -1.70 -12.88 -10.68
C LEU A 54 -2.04 -12.66 -12.15
N HIS A 55 -3.33 -12.59 -12.40
CA HIS A 55 -3.89 -12.95 -13.67
C HIS A 55 -3.45 -11.96 -14.75
N ALA A 56 -2.79 -12.45 -15.80
CA ALA A 56 -2.40 -11.64 -16.95
C ALA A 56 -3.59 -10.88 -17.56
N ALA A 57 -4.83 -11.41 -17.45
CA ALA A 57 -6.01 -10.68 -17.91
C ALA A 57 -6.35 -9.44 -17.06
N PHE A 58 -5.93 -9.38 -15.79
CA PHE A 58 -6.01 -8.13 -15.03
C PHE A 58 -5.01 -7.09 -15.57
N TRP A 59 -3.81 -7.53 -15.94
CA TRP A 59 -2.80 -6.69 -16.57
C TRP A 59 -2.92 -6.63 -18.10
N SER A 60 -4.09 -6.96 -18.66
CA SER A 60 -4.37 -6.90 -20.11
C SER A 60 -4.17 -5.52 -20.72
N LYS A 61 -4.20 -4.46 -19.89
CA LYS A 61 -3.91 -3.07 -20.28
C LYS A 61 -2.53 -2.59 -19.82
N GLY A 62 -1.65 -3.52 -19.45
CA GLY A 62 -0.31 -3.28 -18.92
C GLY A 62 -0.19 -3.57 -17.41
N PRO A 63 1.05 -3.74 -16.90
CA PRO A 63 1.36 -3.96 -15.49
C PRO A 63 0.96 -2.78 -14.58
N PRO A 64 0.90 -2.97 -13.24
CA PRO A 64 0.62 -1.89 -12.31
C PRO A 64 1.67 -0.77 -12.40
N THR A 65 1.21 0.48 -12.40
CA THR A 65 2.08 1.64 -12.18
C THR A 65 2.38 1.90 -10.70
N VAL A 66 1.56 1.36 -9.80
CA VAL A 66 1.72 1.47 -8.36
C VAL A 66 1.37 0.14 -7.71
N VAL A 67 2.24 -0.31 -6.80
CA VAL A 67 2.02 -1.44 -5.88
C VAL A 67 2.11 -0.89 -4.46
N ILE A 68 1.08 -1.11 -3.66
CA ILE A 68 1.05 -0.74 -2.23
C ILE A 68 1.09 -2.03 -1.43
N ASP A 69 2.13 -2.22 -0.61
CA ASP A 69 2.34 -3.44 0.16
C ASP A 69 2.17 -3.17 1.66
N PHE A 70 1.10 -3.70 2.25
CA PHE A 70 0.86 -3.65 3.70
C PHE A 70 1.47 -4.83 4.47
N VAL A 71 1.94 -5.85 3.77
CA VAL A 71 2.53 -7.06 4.36
C VAL A 71 4.03 -6.88 4.51
N CYS A 72 4.68 -6.33 3.48
CA CYS A 72 6.12 -6.08 3.42
C CYS A 72 6.98 -7.33 3.70
N SER A 73 6.53 -8.51 3.27
CA SER A 73 7.36 -9.72 3.32
C SER A 73 8.40 -9.70 2.19
N PRO A 74 9.51 -10.45 2.30
CA PRO A 74 10.47 -10.56 1.21
C PRO A 74 9.82 -10.98 -0.11
N GLU A 75 8.85 -11.89 -0.03
CA GLU A 75 8.12 -12.42 -1.18
C GLU A 75 7.22 -11.35 -1.83
N THR A 76 6.43 -10.62 -1.02
CA THR A 76 5.51 -9.60 -1.52
C THR A 76 6.25 -8.38 -2.08
N LEU A 77 7.37 -8.00 -1.46
CA LEU A 77 8.23 -6.91 -1.93
C LEU A 77 8.93 -7.27 -3.24
N ALA A 78 9.48 -8.48 -3.35
CA ALA A 78 10.13 -8.96 -4.57
C ALA A 78 9.12 -9.05 -5.72
N TRP A 79 7.95 -9.64 -5.46
CA TRP A 79 6.86 -9.68 -6.42
C TRP A 79 6.41 -8.27 -6.83
N GLY A 80 6.19 -7.38 -5.86
CA GLY A 80 5.73 -6.02 -6.10
C GLY A 80 6.69 -5.22 -6.98
N ALA A 81 7.99 -5.30 -6.71
CA ALA A 81 9.01 -4.68 -7.54
C ALA A 81 9.04 -5.24 -8.96
N ALA A 82 8.95 -6.56 -9.11
CA ALA A 82 8.97 -7.24 -10.41
C ALA A 82 7.69 -6.99 -11.24
N ALA A 83 6.55 -6.80 -10.57
CA ALA A 83 5.27 -6.60 -11.22
C ALA A 83 5.12 -5.20 -11.84
N LEU A 84 5.87 -4.20 -11.38
CA LEU A 84 5.67 -2.81 -11.79
C LEU A 84 5.94 -2.55 -13.28
N SER A 85 5.15 -1.65 -13.86
CA SER A 85 5.49 -1.02 -15.13
C SER A 85 6.77 -0.19 -15.01
N ARG A 86 7.45 0.06 -16.14
CA ARG A 86 8.59 1.00 -16.18
C ARG A 86 8.19 2.36 -15.58
N GLY A 87 9.00 2.86 -14.63
CA GLY A 87 8.72 4.10 -13.91
C GLY A 87 7.63 4.00 -12.83
N GLY A 88 7.14 2.79 -12.54
CA GLY A 88 6.17 2.55 -11.48
C GLY A 88 6.76 2.64 -10.07
N GLN A 89 5.88 2.64 -9.07
CA GLN A 89 6.24 2.87 -7.67
C GLN A 89 5.81 1.71 -6.78
N LEU A 90 6.76 1.19 -5.98
CA LEU A 90 6.48 0.29 -4.87
C LEU A 90 6.40 1.11 -3.58
N VAL A 91 5.24 1.10 -2.94
CA VAL A 91 5.00 1.78 -1.66
C VAL A 91 4.83 0.72 -0.58
N ALA A 92 5.89 0.51 0.20
CA ALA A 92 5.81 -0.29 1.41
C ALA A 92 5.12 0.54 2.50
N VAL A 93 4.03 0.04 3.09
CA VAL A 93 3.29 0.67 4.19
C VAL A 93 3.12 -0.32 5.33
N THR A 94 3.94 -0.23 6.35
CA THR A 94 3.84 -1.11 7.53
C THR A 94 4.12 -0.33 8.80
N THR A 95 3.49 -0.77 9.88
CA THR A 95 3.72 -0.30 11.25
C THR A 95 4.30 -1.40 12.14
N THR A 96 4.62 -2.57 11.58
CA THR A 96 5.08 -3.72 12.37
C THR A 96 6.57 -3.56 12.70
N PRO A 97 6.94 -3.37 13.98
CA PRO A 97 8.35 -3.19 14.38
C PRO A 97 9.22 -4.41 14.07
N ASP A 98 8.60 -5.60 14.04
CA ASP A 98 9.28 -6.89 13.93
C ASP A 98 9.68 -7.24 12.49
N VAL A 99 9.16 -6.51 11.50
CA VAL A 99 9.62 -6.60 10.11
C VAL A 99 10.86 -5.73 9.95
N GLN A 100 11.95 -6.10 10.65
CA GLN A 100 13.20 -5.33 10.76
C GLN A 100 14.01 -5.15 9.46
N ARG A 101 13.44 -5.44 8.28
CA ARG A 101 14.19 -5.37 7.01
C ARG A 101 13.98 -4.09 6.22
N VAL A 102 12.85 -3.40 6.40
CA VAL A 102 12.69 -2.04 5.88
C VAL A 102 12.88 -1.11 7.06
N ARG A 103 14.06 -0.47 7.17
CA ARG A 103 14.23 0.64 8.10
C ARG A 103 13.44 1.82 7.54
N PRO A 104 12.32 2.25 8.16
CA PRO A 104 11.61 3.41 7.68
C PRO A 104 12.54 4.61 7.80
N VAL A 105 12.81 5.29 6.70
CA VAL A 105 13.42 6.61 6.74
C VAL A 105 12.30 7.57 7.13
N ILE A 106 12.32 7.98 8.40
CA ILE A 106 11.44 9.04 8.90
C ILE A 106 12.14 10.36 8.61
N SER A 107 11.62 11.10 7.64
CA SER A 107 12.19 12.38 7.22
C SER A 107 11.71 13.55 8.06
N ALA A 108 10.58 13.40 8.76
CA ALA A 108 10.06 14.40 9.68
C ALA A 108 9.27 13.74 10.82
N VAL A 109 9.52 14.22 12.04
CA VAL A 109 8.68 13.96 13.22
C VAL A 109 8.18 15.32 13.71
N VAL A 110 6.87 15.46 13.82
CA VAL A 110 6.24 16.71 14.27
C VAL A 110 5.25 16.44 15.40
N ASP A 111 4.98 17.47 16.19
CA ASP A 111 3.78 17.49 17.01
C ASP A 111 2.52 17.65 16.12
N PRO A 112 1.31 17.40 16.65
CA PRO A 112 0.08 17.48 15.87
C PRO A 112 -0.15 18.82 15.16
N SER A 113 0.33 19.94 15.72
CA SER A 113 0.19 21.26 15.10
C SER A 113 1.06 21.40 13.84
N GLY A 114 2.11 20.59 13.69
CA GLY A 114 2.99 20.55 12.51
C GLY A 114 2.46 19.74 11.33
N ILE A 115 1.32 19.04 11.46
CA ILE A 115 0.71 18.23 10.39
C ILE A 115 0.49 19.01 9.08
N PRO A 116 -0.02 20.27 9.08
CA PRO A 116 -0.21 21.03 7.85
C PRO A 116 1.07 21.19 7.04
N SER A 117 2.21 21.48 7.70
CA SER A 117 3.51 21.63 7.03
C SER A 117 4.00 20.32 6.42
N VAL A 118 3.85 19.20 7.13
CA VAL A 118 4.19 17.87 6.59
C VAL A 118 3.34 17.56 5.35
N HIS A 119 2.04 17.88 5.39
CA HIS A 119 1.15 17.70 4.25
C HIS A 119 1.54 18.57 3.05
N ASP A 120 1.93 19.84 3.27
CA ASP A 120 2.39 20.71 2.19
C ASP A 120 3.69 20.21 1.55
N GLN A 121 4.62 19.70 2.34
CA GLN A 121 5.86 19.09 1.84
C GLN A 121 5.61 17.79 1.05
N LEU A 122 4.66 16.97 1.48
CA LEU A 122 4.22 15.79 0.74
C LEU A 122 3.62 16.19 -0.62
N ARG A 123 2.78 17.23 -0.67
CA ARG A 123 2.21 17.75 -1.93
C ARG A 123 3.26 18.35 -2.85
N ALA A 124 4.25 19.02 -2.28
CA ALA A 124 5.38 19.58 -3.03
C ALA A 124 6.40 18.51 -3.46
N GLY A 125 6.27 17.26 -2.99
CA GLY A 125 7.23 16.18 -3.26
C GLY A 125 8.60 16.40 -2.62
N THR A 126 8.71 17.28 -1.63
CA THR A 126 9.99 17.63 -0.98
C THR A 126 10.29 16.76 0.25
N LEU A 127 9.30 16.03 0.75
CA LEU A 127 9.48 15.08 1.85
C LEU A 127 9.91 13.71 1.33
N LEU A 128 11.19 13.38 1.48
CA LEU A 128 11.75 12.07 1.12
C LEU A 128 11.60 11.06 2.26
N GLY A 129 10.46 10.38 2.35
CA GLY A 129 10.22 9.36 3.37
C GLY A 129 8.82 9.42 3.95
N ARG A 130 8.65 8.93 5.18
CA ARG A 130 7.37 9.05 5.92
C ARG A 130 7.47 10.17 6.96
N GLY A 131 6.36 10.88 7.16
CA GLY A 131 6.16 11.76 8.31
C GLY A 131 5.51 11.00 9.47
N ALA A 132 5.93 11.27 10.70
CA ALA A 132 5.31 10.72 11.90
C ALA A 132 4.81 11.86 12.81
N VAL A 133 3.67 11.63 13.46
CA VAL A 133 3.11 12.54 14.47
C VAL A 133 3.34 11.94 15.84
N THR A 134 3.98 12.68 16.74
CA THR A 134 4.17 12.27 18.13
C THR A 134 3.31 13.12 19.04
N TRP A 135 2.51 12.46 19.88
CA TRP A 135 1.77 13.10 20.95
C TRP A 135 2.67 13.20 22.19
N PRO A 136 2.59 14.27 22.99
CA PRO A 136 3.23 14.31 24.30
C PRO A 136 2.73 13.12 25.13
N THR A 137 3.66 12.35 25.71
CA THR A 137 3.30 11.31 26.68
C THR A 137 2.70 12.01 27.89
N VAL A 138 1.44 11.71 28.21
CA VAL A 138 0.82 12.17 29.46
C VAL A 138 1.47 11.37 30.58
N GLY A 139 2.27 12.05 31.41
CA GLY A 139 2.89 11.49 32.61
C GLY A 139 1.91 11.25 33.74
#